data_AF-A0A6J0KZU4-F1
#
_entry.id   AF-A0A6J0KZU4-F1
#
_cell.length_a   1.000
_cell.length_b   1.000
_cell.length_c   1.000
_cell.angle_alpha   90.00
_cell.angle_beta   90.00
_cell.angle_gamma   90.00
#
_symmetry.space_group_name_H-M   'P 1'
#
loop_
_entity.id
_entity.type
_entity.pdbx_description
1 polymer ?
#
loop_
_entity_poly.entity_id
_entity_poly.type
_entity_poly.pdbx_seq_one_letter_code
_entity_poly.pdbx_strand_id
1 'polypeptide(L)'
;MTHLNKKPKLENPKVNNIDDLPDDLVISILRKLSSSASSPADFLTVLITCKRLNRLGFHPLVLSRAGTQTLAVTAEKWSDSAHRFLKLCVNAGNIDACYVLGMIRFYCLENPVSGASLMARAAIKSHAPALYSLSVIQFNGSGGNKSDKNLRAGVALCARSAYLGHVDALRELGHCLQDGYGVPRDVAEGRRLLIQANARELAGSYLSLKSGDETLTEPVQEIRPVNRFLKDWFGSGRVVLAEGLRMCSHGGCGRPETRSHEFRRCSVCGKVNYCSRGCQALDWRVKHKMECAPLDLWVAAAEIGEGDVDAVEVENHAAR
;
A
#
# COMPACT_ATOMS: atom_id res chain seq x y z
N MET A 1 25.70 -39.33 65.18
CA MET A 1 25.12 -38.19 64.44
C MET A 1 25.67 -38.19 63.02
N THR A 2 24.96 -38.79 62.07
CA THR A 2 25.26 -38.64 60.64
C THR A 2 23.94 -38.43 59.91
N HIS A 3 23.56 -37.17 59.78
CA HIS A 3 22.42 -36.74 58.97
C HIS A 3 22.72 -37.07 57.50
N LEU A 4 22.13 -38.15 56.98
CA LEU A 4 22.06 -38.42 55.55
C LEU A 4 21.09 -37.43 54.92
N ASN A 5 21.64 -36.33 54.44
CA ASN A 5 20.95 -35.29 53.70
C ASN A 5 20.58 -35.84 52.31
N LYS A 6 19.38 -36.44 52.18
CA LYS A 6 18.82 -36.82 50.88
C LYS A 6 18.48 -35.54 50.12
N LYS A 7 19.35 -35.13 49.18
CA LYS A 7 18.99 -34.13 48.17
C LYS A 7 17.74 -34.61 47.42
N PRO A 8 16.69 -33.79 47.30
CA PRO A 8 15.53 -34.15 46.48
C PRO A 8 15.99 -34.26 45.03
N LYS A 9 15.68 -35.40 44.39
CA LYS A 9 15.83 -35.56 42.95
C LYS A 9 14.87 -34.57 42.29
N LEU A 10 15.42 -33.50 41.71
CA LEU A 10 14.73 -32.68 40.72
C LEU A 10 14.56 -33.54 39.47
N GLU A 11 13.42 -34.22 39.36
CA GLU A 11 12.97 -34.77 38.09
C GLU A 11 12.62 -33.58 37.20
N ASN A 12 13.51 -33.25 36.27
CA ASN A 12 13.17 -32.36 35.16
C ASN A 12 12.12 -33.09 34.31
N PRO A 13 10.85 -32.63 34.27
CA PRO A 13 9.90 -33.24 33.37
C PRO A 13 10.38 -32.94 31.95
N LYS A 14 10.77 -33.99 31.22
CA LYS A 14 11.03 -33.87 29.79
C LYS A 14 9.70 -33.49 29.13
N VAL A 15 9.57 -32.22 28.76
CA VAL A 15 8.47 -31.73 27.91
C VAL A 15 8.65 -32.40 26.55
N ASN A 16 7.92 -33.48 26.31
CA ASN A 16 8.04 -34.28 25.09
C ASN A 16 6.98 -33.91 24.05
N ASN A 17 5.96 -33.11 24.42
CA ASN A 17 4.86 -32.72 23.54
C ASN A 17 4.50 -31.24 23.70
N ILE A 18 4.05 -30.61 22.60
CA ILE A 18 3.53 -29.23 22.57
C ILE A 18 2.33 -29.06 23.52
N ASP A 19 1.60 -30.14 23.77
CA ASP A 19 0.44 -30.17 24.67
C ASP A 19 0.81 -29.90 26.14
N ASP A 20 2.05 -30.18 26.54
CA ASP A 20 2.52 -29.97 27.92
C ASP A 20 3.03 -28.53 28.17
N LEU A 21 3.22 -27.73 27.11
CA LEU A 21 3.66 -26.35 27.26
C LEU A 21 2.55 -25.50 27.91
N PRO A 22 2.88 -24.54 28.78
CA PRO A 22 1.95 -23.49 29.21
C PRO A 22 1.38 -22.65 28.06
N ASP A 23 0.12 -22.20 28.18
CA ASP A 23 -0.57 -21.43 27.13
C ASP A 23 0.13 -20.10 26.80
N ASP A 24 0.79 -19.45 27.77
CA ASP A 24 1.57 -18.22 27.58
C ASP A 24 2.82 -18.43 26.70
N LEU A 25 3.52 -19.57 26.87
CA LEU A 25 4.63 -19.93 25.98
C LEU A 25 4.13 -20.20 24.56
N VAL A 26 3.02 -20.92 24.41
CA VAL A 26 2.41 -21.18 23.10
C VAL A 26 1.96 -19.87 22.44
N ILE A 27 1.34 -18.96 23.18
CA ILE A 27 0.97 -17.62 22.69
C ILE A 27 2.22 -16.84 22.24
N SER A 28 3.33 -16.92 22.97
CA SER A 28 4.59 -16.26 22.60
C SER A 28 5.14 -16.80 21.28
N ILE A 29 5.11 -18.13 21.09
CA ILE A 29 5.52 -18.80 19.85
C ILE A 29 4.61 -18.38 18.69
N LEU A 30 3.29 -18.46 18.87
CA LEU A 30 2.31 -18.10 17.83
C LEU A 30 2.39 -16.61 17.48
N ARG A 31 2.67 -15.73 18.45
CA ARG A 31 2.90 -14.31 18.22
C ARG A 31 4.12 -14.09 17.33
N LYS A 32 5.23 -14.80 17.58
CA LYS A 32 6.42 -14.72 16.73
C LYS A 32 6.11 -15.22 15.33
N LEU A 33 5.47 -16.38 15.21
CA LEU A 33 5.00 -16.95 13.93
C LEU A 33 4.12 -15.95 13.17
N SER A 34 3.11 -15.39 13.82
CA SER A 34 2.19 -14.40 13.22
C SER A 34 2.92 -13.14 12.76
N SER A 35 3.99 -12.74 13.45
CA SER A 35 4.79 -11.56 13.07
C SER A 35 5.75 -11.79 11.91
N SER A 36 6.18 -13.04 11.68
CA SER A 36 7.23 -13.38 10.72
C SER A 36 6.79 -14.33 9.61
N ALA A 37 5.52 -14.75 9.58
CA ALA A 37 4.99 -15.59 8.53
C ALA A 37 4.99 -14.85 7.19
N SER A 38 5.43 -15.55 6.14
CA SER A 38 5.59 -15.02 4.78
C SER A 38 4.29 -14.98 4.00
N SER A 39 3.24 -15.63 4.50
CA SER A 39 1.89 -15.59 3.94
C SER A 39 0.82 -15.79 5.03
N PRO A 40 -0.45 -15.47 4.77
CA PRO A 40 -1.53 -15.84 5.68
C PRO A 40 -1.64 -17.36 5.86
N ALA A 41 -1.30 -18.14 4.83
CA ALA A 41 -1.39 -19.59 4.86
C ALA A 41 -0.36 -20.21 5.83
N ASP A 42 0.86 -19.66 5.89
CA ASP A 42 1.91 -20.16 6.80
C ASP A 42 1.46 -20.09 8.25
N PHE A 43 0.77 -19.00 8.62
CA PHE A 43 0.21 -18.84 9.95
C PHE A 43 -1.00 -19.76 10.18
N LEU A 44 -1.97 -19.74 9.25
CA LEU A 44 -3.22 -20.48 9.41
C LEU A 44 -3.02 -22.01 9.41
N THR A 45 -2.06 -22.52 8.65
CA THR A 45 -1.77 -23.96 8.56
C THR A 45 -1.35 -24.52 9.92
N VAL A 46 -0.57 -23.77 10.71
CA VAL A 46 -0.24 -24.15 12.09
C VAL A 46 -1.48 -24.17 12.96
N LEU A 47 -2.37 -23.19 12.82
CA LEU A 47 -3.57 -23.08 13.66
C LEU A 47 -4.58 -24.21 13.44
N ILE A 48 -4.63 -24.80 12.24
CA ILE A 48 -5.59 -25.88 11.93
C ILE A 48 -5.11 -27.27 12.37
N THR A 49 -3.85 -27.40 12.82
CA THR A 49 -3.29 -28.70 13.25
C THR A 49 -3.97 -29.27 14.50
N CYS A 50 -4.36 -28.42 15.45
CA CYS A 50 -5.11 -28.85 16.63
C CYS A 50 -6.00 -27.73 17.21
N LYS A 51 -7.04 -28.12 17.96
CA LYS A 51 -8.01 -27.18 18.57
C LYS A 51 -7.35 -26.18 19.51
N ARG A 52 -6.28 -26.59 20.22
CA ARG A 52 -5.56 -25.74 21.17
C ARG A 52 -4.81 -24.62 20.47
N LEU A 53 -4.03 -24.95 19.44
CA LEU A 53 -3.34 -23.95 18.62
C LEU A 53 -4.33 -23.05 17.88
N ASN A 54 -5.44 -23.61 17.38
CA ASN A 54 -6.51 -22.83 16.77
C ASN A 54 -7.01 -21.73 17.73
N ARG A 55 -7.41 -22.12 18.95
CA ARG A 55 -7.91 -21.19 19.97
C ARG A 55 -6.87 -20.13 20.35
N LEU A 56 -5.63 -20.55 20.61
CA LEU A 56 -4.55 -19.66 21.06
C LEU A 56 -4.03 -18.74 19.93
N GLY A 57 -4.13 -19.15 18.67
CA GLY A 57 -3.74 -18.34 17.52
C GLY A 57 -4.61 -17.10 17.33
N PHE A 58 -5.86 -17.13 17.80
CA PHE A 58 -6.75 -15.96 17.80
C PHE A 58 -6.68 -15.14 19.09
N HIS A 59 -5.71 -15.41 19.97
CA HIS A 59 -5.50 -14.60 21.16
C HIS A 59 -5.08 -13.16 20.78
N PRO A 60 -5.57 -12.10 21.44
CA PRO A 60 -5.27 -10.71 21.08
C PRO A 60 -3.78 -10.38 20.98
N LEU A 61 -2.93 -10.97 21.84
CA LEU A 61 -1.48 -10.77 21.79
C LEU A 61 -0.82 -11.33 20.51
N VAL A 62 -1.40 -12.38 19.91
CA VAL A 62 -0.94 -12.95 18.64
C VAL A 62 -1.39 -12.04 17.51
N LEU A 63 -2.70 -11.76 17.44
CA LEU A 63 -3.31 -10.98 16.35
C LEU A 63 -2.81 -9.53 16.29
N SER A 64 -2.55 -8.91 17.43
CA SER A 64 -1.97 -7.55 17.52
C SER A 64 -0.58 -7.43 16.89
N ARG A 65 0.11 -8.57 16.70
CA ARG A 65 1.46 -8.66 16.12
C ARG A 65 1.50 -9.36 14.76
N ALA A 66 0.34 -9.68 14.17
CA ALA A 66 0.28 -10.22 12.82
C ALA A 66 1.00 -9.27 11.84
N GLY A 67 2.00 -9.81 11.13
CA GLY A 67 2.82 -9.05 10.19
C GLY A 67 2.07 -8.77 8.89
N THR A 68 2.57 -7.81 8.11
CA THR A 68 1.99 -7.39 6.83
C THR A 68 1.71 -8.55 5.87
N GLN A 69 2.63 -9.52 5.80
CA GLN A 69 2.47 -10.71 4.95
C GLN A 69 1.47 -11.73 5.52
N THR A 70 1.30 -11.80 6.85
CA THR A 70 0.22 -12.59 7.45
C THR A 70 -1.16 -11.98 7.18
N LEU A 71 -1.24 -10.67 6.96
CA LEU A 71 -2.45 -9.95 6.59
C LEU A 71 -2.69 -9.87 5.08
N ALA A 72 -1.79 -10.42 4.25
CA ALA A 72 -1.79 -10.35 2.80
C ALA A 72 -2.83 -11.29 2.14
N VAL A 73 -4.10 -11.12 2.50
CA VAL A 73 -5.22 -11.80 1.82
C VAL A 73 -5.30 -11.29 0.39
N THR A 74 -5.45 -12.18 -0.59
CA THR A 74 -5.65 -11.83 -2.00
C THR A 74 -7.13 -11.62 -2.32
N ALA A 75 -7.44 -10.88 -3.39
CA ALA A 75 -8.83 -10.68 -3.82
C ALA A 75 -9.53 -12.01 -4.15
N GLU A 76 -8.80 -12.96 -4.74
CA GLU A 76 -9.31 -14.30 -5.05
C GLU A 76 -9.74 -15.07 -3.79
N LYS A 77 -8.93 -14.98 -2.72
CA LYS A 77 -9.17 -15.66 -1.44
C LYS A 77 -10.02 -14.85 -0.46
N TRP A 78 -10.59 -13.73 -0.91
CA TRP A 78 -11.47 -12.92 -0.07
C TRP A 78 -12.76 -13.68 0.28
N SER A 79 -13.09 -13.71 1.56
CA SER A 79 -14.24 -14.43 2.12
C SER A 79 -14.66 -13.81 3.44
N ASP A 80 -15.84 -14.18 3.96
CA ASP A 80 -16.30 -13.75 5.29
C ASP A 80 -15.30 -14.14 6.39
N SER A 81 -14.63 -15.29 6.25
CA SER A 81 -13.59 -15.74 7.16
C SER A 81 -12.36 -14.84 7.11
N ALA A 82 -11.90 -14.45 5.90
CA ALA A 82 -10.79 -13.53 5.75
C ALA A 82 -11.13 -12.12 6.28
N HIS A 83 -12.35 -11.65 6.02
CA HIS A 83 -12.85 -10.38 6.57
C HIS A 83 -12.92 -10.43 8.10
N ARG A 84 -13.43 -11.52 8.67
CA ARG A 84 -13.49 -11.75 10.12
C ARG A 84 -12.09 -11.79 10.71
N PHE A 85 -11.12 -12.46 10.08
CA PHE A 85 -9.74 -12.47 10.53
C PHE A 85 -9.15 -11.06 10.62
N LEU A 86 -9.28 -10.25 9.57
CA LEU A 86 -8.82 -8.86 9.60
C LEU A 86 -9.55 -8.03 10.68
N LYS A 87 -10.86 -8.23 10.86
CA LYS A 87 -11.62 -7.57 11.93
C LYS A 87 -11.09 -7.96 13.32
N LEU A 88 -10.75 -9.23 13.55
CA LEU A 88 -10.16 -9.68 14.82
C LEU A 88 -8.80 -9.02 15.06
N CYS A 89 -7.94 -8.92 14.03
CA CYS A 89 -6.68 -8.18 14.13
C CYS A 89 -6.89 -6.69 14.45
N VAL A 90 -7.87 -6.04 13.80
CA VAL A 90 -8.26 -4.65 14.08
C VAL A 90 -8.75 -4.47 15.52
N ASN A 91 -9.53 -5.41 16.05
CA ASN A 91 -10.02 -5.39 17.43
C ASN A 91 -8.90 -5.64 18.44
N ALA A 92 -7.90 -6.45 18.08
CA ALA A 92 -6.68 -6.65 18.86
C ALA A 92 -5.72 -5.44 18.80
N GLY A 93 -6.03 -4.40 18.03
CA GLY A 93 -5.22 -3.19 17.93
C GLY A 93 -4.09 -3.25 16.91
N ASN A 94 -4.12 -4.21 15.97
CA ASN A 94 -3.13 -4.30 14.90
C ASN A 94 -3.27 -3.10 13.94
N ILE A 95 -2.18 -2.35 13.78
CA ILE A 95 -2.13 -1.11 13.01
C ILE A 95 -2.18 -1.39 11.50
N ASP A 96 -1.43 -2.39 11.03
CA ASP A 96 -1.44 -2.81 9.62
C ASP A 96 -2.81 -3.33 9.22
N ALA A 97 -3.47 -4.10 10.09
CA ALA A 97 -4.83 -4.57 9.83
C ALA A 97 -5.84 -3.41 9.76
N CYS A 98 -5.68 -2.37 10.59
CA CYS A 98 -6.49 -1.15 10.48
C CYS A 98 -6.30 -0.48 9.12
N TYR A 99 -5.06 -0.40 8.64
CA TYR A 99 -4.78 0.15 7.32
C TYR A 99 -5.33 -0.72 6.17
N VAL A 100 -5.04 -2.03 6.18
CA VAL A 100 -5.46 -2.98 5.13
C VAL A 100 -6.98 -3.04 5.04
N LEU A 101 -7.66 -3.31 6.17
CA LEU A 101 -9.12 -3.37 6.17
C LEU A 101 -9.75 -2.00 5.89
N GLY A 102 -9.10 -0.91 6.30
CA GLY A 102 -9.53 0.45 6.00
C GLY A 102 -9.55 0.74 4.50
N MET A 103 -8.46 0.42 3.80
CA MET A 103 -8.37 0.54 2.34
C MET A 103 -9.40 -0.34 1.62
N ILE A 104 -9.56 -1.60 2.04
CA ILE A 104 -10.55 -2.53 1.45
C ILE A 104 -11.97 -2.00 1.64
N ARG A 105 -12.34 -1.57 2.86
CA ARG A 105 -13.67 -1.00 3.12
C ARG A 105 -13.91 0.27 2.32
N PHE A 106 -12.88 1.10 2.18
CA PHE A 106 -12.99 2.37 1.50
C PHE A 106 -13.25 2.19 0.00
N TYR A 107 -12.48 1.34 -0.67
CA TYR A 107 -12.55 1.20 -2.13
C TYR A 107 -13.44 0.05 -2.60
N CYS A 108 -13.54 -1.06 -1.86
CA CYS A 108 -14.13 -2.30 -2.36
C CYS A 108 -15.49 -2.65 -1.78
N LEU A 109 -15.81 -2.20 -0.55
CA LEU A 109 -17.01 -2.64 0.18
C LEU A 109 -18.02 -1.51 0.42
N GLU A 110 -18.00 -0.48 -0.43
CA GLU A 110 -18.94 0.65 -0.40
C GLU A 110 -19.10 1.30 0.99
N ASN A 111 -18.04 1.30 1.79
CA ASN A 111 -18.06 1.85 3.15
C ASN A 111 -16.89 2.82 3.37
N PRO A 112 -16.87 3.96 2.65
CA PRO A 112 -15.79 4.94 2.72
C PRO A 112 -15.65 5.55 4.11
N VAL A 113 -16.76 5.78 4.82
CA VAL A 113 -16.73 6.34 6.19
C VAL A 113 -16.01 5.40 7.15
N SER A 114 -16.40 4.12 7.19
CA SER A 114 -15.70 3.15 8.03
C SER A 114 -14.26 2.93 7.58
N GLY A 115 -14.00 2.91 6.27
CA GLY A 115 -12.67 2.74 5.71
C GLY A 115 -11.72 3.86 6.12
N ALA A 116 -12.16 5.11 5.96
CA ALA A 116 -11.41 6.30 6.38
C ALA A 116 -11.17 6.31 7.89
N SER A 117 -12.17 5.93 8.70
CA SER A 117 -12.03 5.82 10.16
C SER A 117 -10.96 4.81 10.58
N LEU A 118 -10.91 3.62 9.95
CA LEU A 118 -9.86 2.64 10.22
C LEU A 118 -8.46 3.12 9.80
N MET A 119 -8.35 3.76 8.63
CA MET A 119 -7.09 4.37 8.21
C MET A 119 -6.67 5.50 9.16
N ALA A 120 -7.61 6.30 9.67
CA ALA A 120 -7.34 7.36 10.64
C ALA A 120 -6.80 6.79 11.96
N ARG A 121 -7.34 5.67 12.45
CA ARG A 121 -6.80 4.95 13.60
C ARG A 121 -5.34 4.53 13.40
N ALA A 122 -5.00 4.00 12.22
CA ALA A 122 -3.63 3.66 11.88
C ALA A 122 -2.73 4.92 11.78
N ALA A 123 -3.23 5.99 11.17
CA ALA A 123 -2.53 7.25 11.00
C ALA A 123 -2.23 7.95 12.34
N ILE A 124 -3.13 7.90 13.32
CA ILE A 124 -2.91 8.43 14.68
C ILE A 124 -1.69 7.74 15.31
N LYS A 125 -1.50 6.44 15.06
CA LYS A 125 -0.34 5.65 15.50
C LYS A 125 0.89 5.81 14.59
N SER A 126 0.95 6.87 13.79
CA SER A 126 2.07 7.18 12.89
C SER A 126 2.34 6.10 11.84
N HIS A 127 1.29 5.44 11.34
CA HIS A 127 1.42 4.52 10.22
C HIS A 127 1.57 5.29 8.90
N ALA A 128 2.79 5.36 8.37
CA ALA A 128 3.12 6.20 7.21
C ALA A 128 2.28 5.90 5.95
N PRO A 129 2.02 4.63 5.56
CA PRO A 129 1.13 4.33 4.44
C PRO A 129 -0.31 4.80 4.65
N ALA A 130 -0.84 4.73 5.87
CA ALA A 130 -2.20 5.20 6.16
C ALA A 130 -2.28 6.73 6.07
N LEU A 131 -1.28 7.44 6.60
CA LEU A 131 -1.17 8.89 6.46
C LEU A 131 -1.13 9.30 4.99
N TYR A 132 -0.37 8.59 4.15
CA TYR A 132 -0.30 8.86 2.71
C TYR A 132 -1.60 8.53 1.97
N SER A 133 -2.27 7.42 2.30
CA SER A 133 -3.58 7.11 1.72
C SER A 133 -4.61 8.18 2.04
N LEU A 134 -4.67 8.61 3.31
CA LEU A 134 -5.56 9.69 3.72
C LEU A 134 -5.19 11.03 3.05
N SER A 135 -3.90 11.35 2.88
CA SER A 135 -3.52 12.58 2.17
C SER A 135 -4.02 12.58 0.72
N VAL A 136 -3.89 11.44 0.01
CA VAL A 136 -4.41 11.30 -1.35
C VAL A 136 -5.94 11.43 -1.38
N ILE A 137 -6.65 10.85 -0.41
CA ILE A 137 -8.11 11.01 -0.27
C ILE A 137 -8.46 12.50 -0.10
N GLN A 138 -7.75 13.23 0.76
CA GLN A 138 -7.99 14.66 0.99
C GLN A 138 -7.68 15.52 -0.24
N PHE A 139 -6.62 15.21 -1.01
CA PHE A 139 -6.31 15.93 -2.25
C PHE A 139 -7.36 15.71 -3.35
N ASN A 140 -7.93 14.51 -3.41
CA ASN A 140 -8.87 14.13 -4.46
C ASN A 140 -10.34 14.36 -4.07
N GLY A 141 -10.63 14.47 -2.77
CA GLY A 141 -12.01 14.44 -2.25
C GLY A 141 -12.66 13.07 -2.46
N SER A 142 -11.85 11.99 -2.41
CA SER A 142 -12.34 10.64 -2.69
C SER A 142 -13.32 10.17 -1.61
N GLY A 143 -14.32 9.38 -2.00
CA GLY A 143 -15.39 8.87 -1.12
C GLY A 143 -16.47 9.90 -0.78
N GLY A 144 -16.44 11.07 -1.42
CA GLY A 144 -17.41 12.15 -1.26
C GLY A 144 -17.51 13.04 -2.51
N ASN A 145 -17.82 14.30 -2.31
CA ASN A 145 -18.03 15.29 -3.37
C ASN A 145 -16.73 16.02 -3.73
N LYS A 146 -16.69 16.67 -4.91
CA LYS A 146 -15.54 17.47 -5.35
C LYS A 146 -15.20 18.61 -4.37
N SER A 147 -16.20 19.13 -3.65
CA SER A 147 -16.06 20.15 -2.60
C SER A 147 -15.32 19.65 -1.36
N ASP A 148 -15.23 18.34 -1.17
CA ASP A 148 -14.67 17.74 0.05
C ASP A 148 -13.14 17.68 0.00
N LYS A 149 -12.54 18.15 -1.09
CA LYS A 149 -11.09 18.35 -1.20
C LYS A 149 -10.62 19.30 -0.12
N ASN A 150 -9.71 18.83 0.72
CA ASN A 150 -9.05 19.65 1.72
C ASN A 150 -7.54 19.61 1.52
N LEU A 151 -7.03 20.52 0.70
CA LEU A 151 -5.63 20.55 0.31
C LEU A 151 -4.70 20.76 1.50
N ARG A 152 -5.10 21.61 2.47
CA ARG A 152 -4.31 21.87 3.69
C ARG A 152 -4.20 20.61 4.55
N ALA A 153 -5.31 19.91 4.77
CA ALA A 153 -5.30 18.64 5.49
C ALA A 153 -4.49 17.58 4.74
N GLY A 154 -4.62 17.53 3.40
CA GLY A 154 -3.82 16.68 2.53
C GLY A 154 -2.32 16.92 2.72
N VAL A 155 -1.86 18.17 2.65
CA VAL A 155 -0.45 18.53 2.87
C VAL A 155 0.00 18.15 4.28
N ALA A 156 -0.78 18.41 5.32
CA ALA A 156 -0.40 18.09 6.70
C ALA A 156 -0.20 16.58 6.91
N LEU A 157 -1.11 15.75 6.40
CA LEU A 157 -1.00 14.29 6.43
C LEU A 157 0.19 13.80 5.61
N CYS A 158 0.38 14.39 4.44
CA CYS A 158 1.47 14.08 3.53
C CYS A 158 2.84 14.38 4.15
N ALA A 159 2.98 15.56 4.78
CA ALA A 159 4.19 15.96 5.48
C ALA A 159 4.51 15.04 6.65
N ARG A 160 3.50 14.64 7.44
CA ARG A 160 3.69 13.67 8.51
C ARG A 160 4.12 12.29 7.98
N SER A 161 3.57 11.85 6.86
CA SER A 161 3.99 10.60 6.20
C SER A 161 5.42 10.68 5.64
N ALA A 162 5.77 11.81 5.01
CA ALA A 162 7.11 12.07 4.48
C ALA A 162 8.18 12.09 5.59
N TYR A 163 7.87 12.70 6.73
CA TYR A 163 8.73 12.71 7.92
C TYR A 163 9.02 11.29 8.43
N LEU A 164 8.04 10.38 8.33
CA LEU A 164 8.19 8.96 8.69
C LEU A 164 8.89 8.12 7.60
N GLY A 165 9.43 8.76 6.56
CA GLY A 165 10.21 8.10 5.52
C GLY A 165 9.40 7.61 4.30
N HIS A 166 8.10 7.92 4.19
CA HIS A 166 7.32 7.50 3.04
C HIS A 166 7.72 8.28 1.78
N VAL A 167 8.40 7.61 0.84
CA VAL A 167 8.99 8.24 -0.35
C VAL A 167 7.94 8.92 -1.24
N ASP A 168 6.80 8.28 -1.50
CA ASP A 168 5.76 8.91 -2.33
C ASP A 168 5.16 10.16 -1.68
N ALA A 169 5.08 10.19 -0.35
CA ALA A 169 4.56 11.34 0.39
C ALA A 169 5.58 12.50 0.38
N LEU A 170 6.86 12.16 0.45
CA LEU A 170 7.95 13.13 0.29
C LEU A 170 7.91 13.78 -1.10
N ARG A 171 7.66 12.97 -2.13
CA ARG A 171 7.50 13.45 -3.51
C ARG A 171 6.26 14.34 -3.68
N GLU A 172 5.10 13.91 -3.17
CA GLU A 172 3.89 14.75 -3.16
C GLU A 172 4.13 16.09 -2.48
N LEU A 173 4.78 16.09 -1.31
CA LEU A 173 5.07 17.33 -0.57
C LEU A 173 5.97 18.26 -1.39
N GLY A 174 6.99 17.72 -2.06
CA GLY A 174 7.86 18.49 -2.95
C GLY A 174 7.12 19.16 -4.11
N HIS A 175 6.11 18.50 -4.67
CA HIS A 175 5.22 19.10 -5.67
C HIS A 175 4.28 20.15 -5.05
N CYS A 176 3.70 19.87 -3.87
CA CYS A 176 2.82 20.82 -3.20
C CYS A 176 3.52 22.15 -2.92
N LEU A 177 4.79 22.12 -2.48
CA LEU A 177 5.60 23.31 -2.25
C LEU A 177 5.97 24.05 -3.54
N GLN A 178 6.29 23.35 -4.62
CA GLN A 178 6.59 23.99 -5.90
C GLN A 178 5.39 24.70 -6.50
N ASP A 179 4.22 24.07 -6.42
CA ASP A 179 2.98 24.56 -7.05
C ASP A 179 2.20 25.51 -6.13
N GLY A 180 2.54 25.60 -4.84
CA GLY A 180 1.72 26.32 -3.84
C GLY A 180 0.39 25.60 -3.56
N TYR A 181 0.35 24.28 -3.70
CA TYR A 181 -0.86 23.48 -3.65
C TYR A 181 -1.21 23.09 -2.21
N GLY A 182 -2.10 23.87 -1.57
CA GLY A 182 -2.52 23.66 -0.18
C GLY A 182 -1.53 24.15 0.88
N VAL A 183 -0.42 24.78 0.45
CA VAL A 183 0.70 25.28 1.26
C VAL A 183 1.31 26.49 0.55
N PRO A 184 1.90 27.48 1.26
CA PRO A 184 2.64 28.55 0.60
C PRO A 184 3.72 28.00 -0.33
N ARG A 185 3.88 28.67 -1.48
CA ARG A 185 4.83 28.24 -2.50
C ARG A 185 6.27 28.44 -2.01
N ASP A 186 7.05 27.37 -2.01
CA ASP A 186 8.50 27.35 -1.78
C ASP A 186 9.14 26.43 -2.80
N VAL A 187 9.61 27.02 -3.90
CA VAL A 187 10.21 26.27 -5.02
C VAL A 187 11.54 25.65 -4.61
N ALA A 188 12.32 26.32 -3.76
CA ALA A 188 13.64 25.85 -3.36
C ALA A 188 13.52 24.60 -2.48
N GLU A 189 12.66 24.64 -1.45
CA GLU A 189 12.39 23.48 -0.61
C GLU A 189 11.72 22.36 -1.40
N GLY A 190 10.72 22.69 -2.23
CA GLY A 190 10.05 21.68 -3.04
C GLY A 190 11.00 20.90 -3.95
N ARG A 191 11.97 21.58 -4.58
CA ARG A 191 13.04 20.92 -5.37
C ARG A 191 13.94 20.04 -4.51
N ARG A 192 14.35 20.52 -3.32
CA ARG A 192 15.16 19.72 -2.38
C ARG A 192 14.46 18.42 -2.01
N LEU A 193 13.17 18.47 -1.68
CA LEU A 193 12.40 17.26 -1.32
C LEU A 193 12.25 16.29 -2.50
N LEU A 194 12.08 16.78 -3.73
CA LEU A 194 12.02 15.90 -4.91
C LEU A 194 13.34 15.18 -5.15
N ILE A 195 14.48 15.88 -5.03
CA ILE A 195 15.82 15.27 -5.14
C ILE A 195 15.99 14.21 -4.04
N GLN A 196 15.58 14.52 -2.81
CA GLN A 196 15.63 13.58 -1.70
C GLN A 196 14.75 12.34 -1.92
N ALA A 197 13.55 12.51 -2.49
CA ALA A 197 12.67 11.40 -2.83
C ALA A 197 13.32 10.47 -3.87
N ASN A 198 13.89 11.04 -4.95
CA ASN A 198 14.60 10.27 -5.96
C ASN A 198 15.82 9.52 -5.38
N ALA A 199 16.59 10.17 -4.52
CA ALA A 199 17.76 9.56 -3.87
C ALA A 199 17.38 8.39 -2.95
N ARG A 200 16.35 8.56 -2.10
CA ARG A 200 15.84 7.49 -1.21
C ARG A 200 15.31 6.30 -1.99
N GLU A 201 14.65 6.56 -3.11
CA GLU A 201 14.13 5.52 -3.96
C GLU A 201 15.22 4.71 -4.64
N LEU A 202 16.23 5.38 -5.21
CA LEU A 202 17.40 4.73 -5.80
C LEU A 202 18.18 3.89 -4.78
N ALA A 203 18.36 4.43 -3.57
CA ALA A 203 19.02 3.71 -2.48
C ALA A 203 18.26 2.43 -2.09
N GLY A 204 16.92 2.47 -2.08
CA GLY A 204 16.08 1.29 -1.87
C GLY A 204 16.31 0.22 -2.94
N SER A 205 16.28 0.60 -4.21
CA SER A 205 16.55 -0.33 -5.33
C SER A 205 17.95 -0.95 -5.25
N TYR A 206 18.96 -0.16 -4.89
CA TYR A 206 20.34 -0.65 -4.76
C TYR A 206 20.52 -1.64 -3.60
N LEU A 207 19.86 -1.40 -2.46
CA LEU A 207 19.91 -2.30 -1.32
C LEU A 207 19.23 -3.64 -1.61
N SER A 208 18.10 -3.64 -2.30
CA SER A 208 17.42 -4.87 -2.74
C SER A 208 18.29 -5.74 -3.65
N LEU A 209 19.12 -5.12 -4.52
CA LEU A 209 20.07 -5.84 -5.37
C LEU A 209 21.21 -6.49 -4.57
N LYS A 210 21.63 -5.88 -3.47
CA LYS A 210 22.71 -6.41 -2.61
C LYS A 210 22.27 -7.52 -1.67
N SER A 211 20.98 -7.64 -1.36
CA SER A 211 20.46 -8.68 -0.46
C SER A 211 20.35 -10.08 -1.08
N GLY A 212 20.74 -10.27 -2.35
CA GLY A 212 21.03 -11.58 -2.92
C GLY A 212 19.82 -12.52 -3.09
N ASP A 213 18.82 -12.09 -3.87
CA ASP A 213 17.89 -13.02 -4.52
C ASP A 213 18.23 -13.05 -6.02
N GLU A 214 19.04 -14.03 -6.43
CA GLU A 214 19.43 -14.28 -7.83
C GLU A 214 18.29 -14.98 -8.60
N THR A 215 17.13 -14.33 -8.67
CA THR A 215 16.12 -14.66 -9.68
C THR A 215 15.81 -13.40 -10.50
N LEU A 216 16.13 -13.46 -11.79
CA LEU A 216 16.08 -12.35 -12.74
C LEU A 216 14.68 -11.70 -12.80
N THR A 217 14.60 -10.37 -12.61
CA THR A 217 13.97 -9.36 -13.49
C THR A 217 13.44 -8.14 -12.69
N GLU A 218 13.96 -6.96 -13.04
CA GLU A 218 13.54 -5.61 -12.61
C GLU A 218 13.61 -5.28 -11.10
N PRO A 219 13.90 -4.02 -10.72
CA PRO A 219 13.83 -3.60 -9.31
C PRO A 219 12.38 -3.73 -8.83
N VAL A 220 12.07 -4.84 -8.15
CA VAL A 220 10.75 -5.12 -7.59
C VAL A 220 10.49 -4.10 -6.49
N GLN A 221 9.82 -3.00 -6.83
CA GLN A 221 9.17 -2.16 -5.85
C GLN A 221 8.14 -3.05 -5.14
N GLU A 222 8.41 -3.44 -3.89
CA GLU A 222 7.55 -4.35 -3.14
C GLU A 222 6.13 -3.78 -3.09
N ILE A 223 5.24 -4.34 -3.92
CA ILE A 223 3.86 -3.91 -4.00
C ILE A 223 3.22 -4.29 -2.67
N ARG A 224 2.85 -3.29 -1.87
CA ARG A 224 2.19 -3.53 -0.59
C ARG A 224 0.98 -4.45 -0.78
N PRO A 225 0.76 -5.47 0.08
CA PRO A 225 -0.28 -6.47 -0.14
C PRO A 225 -1.67 -5.89 -0.40
N VAL A 226 -2.03 -4.78 0.24
CA VAL A 226 -3.31 -4.13 -0.01
C VAL A 226 -3.42 -3.51 -1.40
N ASN A 227 -2.35 -2.96 -1.97
CA ASN A 227 -2.37 -2.45 -3.33
C ASN A 227 -2.51 -3.60 -4.33
N ARG A 228 -1.86 -4.74 -4.04
CA ARG A 228 -2.04 -5.96 -4.82
C ARG A 228 -3.49 -6.45 -4.74
N PHE A 229 -4.07 -6.46 -3.54
CA PHE A 229 -5.49 -6.77 -3.34
C PHE A 229 -6.39 -5.88 -4.18
N LEU A 230 -6.22 -4.55 -4.12
CA LEU A 230 -7.04 -3.61 -4.89
C LEU A 230 -6.88 -3.82 -6.40
N LYS A 231 -5.64 -4.03 -6.87
CA LYS A 231 -5.37 -4.33 -8.28
C LYS A 231 -6.10 -5.58 -8.73
N ASP A 232 -5.99 -6.66 -7.96
CA ASP A 232 -6.60 -7.94 -8.30
C ASP A 232 -8.14 -7.84 -8.20
N TRP A 233 -8.67 -7.10 -7.22
CA TRP A 233 -10.11 -6.90 -7.00
C TRP A 233 -10.81 -6.24 -8.20
N PHE A 234 -10.22 -5.17 -8.73
CA PHE A 234 -10.78 -4.46 -9.89
C PHE A 234 -10.26 -4.98 -11.23
N GLY A 235 -9.16 -5.73 -11.24
CA GLY A 235 -8.54 -6.29 -12.44
C GLY A 235 -9.05 -7.68 -12.83
N SER A 236 -9.67 -8.44 -11.92
CA SER A 236 -10.12 -9.82 -12.20
C SER A 236 -11.42 -9.90 -13.01
N GLY A 237 -12.03 -8.77 -13.38
CA GLY A 237 -13.34 -8.72 -14.07
C GLY A 237 -14.53 -9.20 -13.24
N ARG A 238 -14.32 -9.58 -11.97
CA ARG A 238 -15.38 -10.02 -11.04
C ARG A 238 -16.23 -8.85 -10.54
N VAL A 239 -15.62 -7.67 -10.46
CA VAL A 239 -16.26 -6.43 -10.05
C VAL A 239 -16.10 -5.44 -11.18
N VAL A 240 -17.22 -4.95 -11.69
CA VAL A 240 -17.26 -3.93 -12.73
C VAL A 240 -17.30 -2.58 -12.03
N LEU A 241 -16.36 -1.69 -12.38
CA LEU A 241 -16.42 -0.31 -11.93
C LEU A 241 -17.68 0.36 -12.47
N ALA A 242 -18.27 1.25 -11.68
CA ALA A 242 -19.38 2.06 -12.17
C ALA A 242 -18.96 2.85 -13.43
N GLU A 243 -19.92 3.11 -14.30
CA GLU A 243 -19.68 3.73 -15.60
C GLU A 243 -18.89 5.05 -15.47
N GLY A 244 -17.84 5.19 -16.27
CA GLY A 244 -16.98 6.38 -16.29
C GLY A 244 -15.91 6.45 -15.18
N LEU A 245 -15.89 5.51 -14.22
CA LEU A 245 -14.82 5.41 -13.22
C LEU A 245 -13.59 4.70 -13.79
N ARG A 246 -12.41 5.21 -13.46
CA ARG A 246 -11.14 4.70 -13.98
C ARG A 246 -10.20 4.21 -12.88
N MET A 247 -9.33 3.29 -13.25
CA MET A 247 -8.23 2.86 -12.38
C MET A 247 -7.04 3.79 -12.49
N CYS A 248 -6.28 3.97 -11.41
CA CYS A 248 -4.97 4.63 -11.47
C CYS A 248 -4.05 3.88 -12.45
N SER A 249 -3.42 4.60 -13.38
CA SER A 249 -2.61 4.01 -14.45
C SER A 249 -1.30 3.38 -13.95
N HIS A 250 -0.82 3.76 -12.76
CA HIS A 250 0.32 3.08 -12.14
C HIS A 250 -0.06 1.64 -11.75
N GLY A 251 0.55 0.66 -12.44
CA GLY A 251 0.21 -0.77 -12.31
C GLY A 251 0.43 -1.40 -10.93
N GLY A 252 1.11 -0.71 -10.00
CA GLY A 252 1.30 -1.12 -8.60
C GLY A 252 0.37 -0.43 -7.59
N CYS A 253 -0.53 0.46 -8.03
CA CYS A 253 -1.42 1.23 -7.16
C CYS A 253 -2.73 0.50 -6.84
N GLY A 254 -3.47 0.08 -7.87
CA GLY A 254 -4.76 -0.60 -7.73
C GLY A 254 -5.94 0.27 -7.25
N ARG A 255 -5.76 1.57 -6.98
CA ARG A 255 -6.86 2.46 -6.57
C ARG A 255 -7.78 2.81 -7.74
N PRO A 256 -9.11 2.63 -7.61
CA PRO A 256 -10.11 3.18 -8.52
C PRO A 256 -10.46 4.63 -8.17
N GLU A 257 -10.97 5.37 -9.16
CA GLU A 257 -11.73 6.59 -8.91
C GLU A 257 -12.99 6.25 -8.09
N THR A 258 -13.30 7.05 -7.07
CA THR A 258 -14.59 6.98 -6.36
C THR A 258 -15.66 7.87 -6.98
N ARG A 259 -15.23 8.84 -7.80
CA ARG A 259 -16.06 9.76 -8.56
C ARG A 259 -15.38 10.06 -9.90
N SER A 260 -16.16 10.19 -10.96
CA SER A 260 -15.63 10.46 -12.30
C SER A 260 -14.73 11.70 -12.32
N HIS A 261 -13.59 11.57 -12.98
CA HIS A 261 -12.60 12.63 -13.16
C HIS A 261 -12.01 13.18 -11.85
N GLU A 262 -11.88 12.35 -10.82
CA GLU A 262 -11.13 12.70 -9.62
C GLU A 262 -9.61 12.59 -9.80
N PHE A 263 -9.13 11.67 -10.65
CA PHE A 263 -7.71 11.47 -10.89
C PHE A 263 -7.14 12.48 -11.88
N ARG A 264 -5.87 12.85 -11.66
CA ARG A 264 -5.15 13.81 -12.50
C ARG A 264 -4.72 13.12 -13.78
N ARG A 265 -5.06 13.68 -14.94
CA ARG A 265 -4.56 13.19 -16.23
C ARG A 265 -3.12 13.64 -16.45
N CYS A 266 -2.35 12.84 -17.19
CA CYS A 266 -1.05 13.30 -17.68
C CYS A 266 -1.26 14.57 -18.52
N SER A 267 -0.50 15.63 -18.22
CA SER A 267 -0.62 16.92 -18.90
C SER A 267 -0.14 16.90 -20.34
N VAL A 268 0.65 15.89 -20.73
CA VAL A 268 1.19 15.75 -22.09
C VAL A 268 0.21 14.97 -22.97
N CYS A 269 -0.08 13.72 -22.63
CA CYS A 269 -0.91 12.87 -23.49
C CYS A 269 -2.41 12.91 -23.19
N GLY A 270 -2.82 13.29 -21.98
CA GLY A 270 -4.21 13.23 -21.52
C GLY A 270 -4.82 11.82 -21.37
N LYS A 271 -4.12 10.75 -21.78
CA LYS A 271 -4.66 9.37 -21.85
C LYS A 271 -4.64 8.62 -20.52
N VAL A 272 -3.58 8.78 -19.74
CA VAL A 272 -3.40 8.11 -18.45
C VAL A 272 -3.81 9.02 -17.29
N ASN A 273 -4.19 8.42 -16.17
CA ASN A 273 -4.67 9.14 -14.99
C ASN A 273 -4.10 8.58 -13.69
N TYR A 274 -3.76 9.47 -12.76
CA TYR A 274 -3.08 9.12 -11.52
C TYR A 274 -3.79 9.66 -10.30
N CYS A 275 -3.87 8.84 -9.25
CA CYS A 275 -4.40 9.26 -7.95
C CYS A 275 -3.45 10.24 -7.23
N SER A 276 -2.17 10.28 -7.61
CA SER A 276 -1.10 11.06 -6.98
C SER A 276 0.04 11.31 -7.99
N ARG A 277 0.80 12.40 -7.82
CA ARG A 277 2.11 12.63 -8.45
C ARG A 277 3.11 11.52 -8.13
N GLY A 278 3.05 10.91 -6.95
CA GLY A 278 3.81 9.71 -6.61
C GLY A 278 3.57 8.59 -7.61
N CYS A 279 2.30 8.22 -7.83
CA CYS A 279 1.94 7.23 -8.86
C CYS A 279 2.36 7.65 -10.27
N GLN A 280 2.19 8.93 -10.63
CA GLN A 280 2.64 9.45 -11.93
C GLN A 280 4.15 9.26 -12.12
N ALA A 281 4.97 9.60 -11.13
CA ALA A 281 6.43 9.50 -11.21
C ALA A 281 6.90 8.05 -11.32
N LEU A 282 6.27 7.14 -10.57
CA LEU A 282 6.56 5.71 -10.63
C LEU A 282 6.24 5.13 -12.02
N ASP A 283 5.05 5.44 -12.53
CA ASP A 283 4.63 4.97 -13.85
C ASP A 283 5.46 5.59 -14.98
N TRP A 284 5.80 6.89 -14.87
CA TRP A 284 6.67 7.59 -15.81
C TRP A 284 8.01 6.87 -15.98
N ARG A 285 8.64 6.48 -14.87
CA ARG A 285 9.93 5.77 -14.90
C ARG A 285 9.82 4.39 -15.54
N VAL A 286 8.78 3.63 -15.19
CA VAL A 286 8.69 2.21 -15.56
C VAL A 286 8.19 2.00 -16.98
N LYS A 287 7.25 2.81 -17.45
CA LYS A 287 6.55 2.55 -18.71
C LYS A 287 6.16 3.83 -19.46
N HIS A 288 5.49 4.75 -18.77
CA HIS A 288 4.76 5.81 -19.45
C HIS A 288 5.66 6.79 -20.21
N LYS A 289 6.92 7.04 -19.77
CA LYS A 289 7.86 7.92 -20.48
C LYS A 289 8.06 7.52 -21.95
N MET A 290 8.06 6.23 -22.26
CA MET A 290 8.27 5.72 -23.62
C MET A 290 7.00 5.75 -24.48
N GLU A 291 5.83 5.79 -23.85
CA GLU A 291 4.52 5.72 -24.53
C GLU A 291 3.83 7.09 -24.60
N CYS A 292 4.36 8.09 -23.90
CA CYS A 292 3.72 9.38 -23.76
C CYS A 292 3.91 10.23 -25.02
N ALA A 293 2.82 10.43 -25.77
CA ALA A 293 2.74 11.35 -26.88
C ALA A 293 1.50 12.27 -26.76
N PRO A 294 1.58 13.54 -27.22
CA PRO A 294 0.43 14.43 -27.33
C PRO A 294 -0.77 13.76 -28.00
N LEU A 295 -1.98 14.09 -27.55
CA LEU A 295 -3.21 13.50 -28.07
C LEU A 295 -3.43 13.88 -29.55
N ASP A 296 -3.09 15.11 -29.93
CA ASP A 296 -3.31 15.67 -31.26
C ASP A 296 -2.49 14.94 -32.34
N LEU A 297 -1.30 14.46 -32.00
CA LEU A 297 -0.46 13.66 -32.91
C LEU A 297 -1.08 12.30 -33.24
N TRP A 298 -1.94 11.74 -32.37
CA TRP A 298 -2.64 10.48 -32.65
C TRP A 298 -3.89 10.69 -33.50
N VAL A 299 -4.59 11.83 -33.31
CA VAL A 299 -5.70 12.20 -34.19
C VAL A 299 -5.16 12.47 -35.60
N ALA A 300 -4.07 13.23 -35.71
CA ALA A 300 -3.40 13.46 -36.99
C ALA A 300 -2.86 12.16 -37.61
N ALA A 301 -2.23 11.26 -36.85
CA ALA A 301 -1.76 9.97 -37.38
C ALA A 301 -2.89 9.01 -37.77
N ALA A 302 -4.07 9.10 -37.14
CA ALA A 302 -5.27 8.36 -37.53
C ALA A 302 -5.93 8.95 -38.80
N GLU A 303 -5.81 10.27 -39.01
CA GLU A 303 -6.28 10.98 -40.21
C GLU A 303 -5.32 10.77 -41.41
N ILE A 304 -4.01 10.62 -41.17
CA ILE A 304 -2.99 10.34 -42.20
C ILE A 304 -2.97 8.83 -42.60
N GLY A 305 -3.75 7.98 -41.92
CA GLY A 305 -3.97 6.58 -42.30
C GLY A 305 -4.76 6.38 -43.60
N GLU A 306 -5.31 7.46 -44.18
CA GLU A 306 -5.90 7.51 -45.52
C GLU A 306 -5.39 8.73 -46.29
N GLY A 307 -4.09 8.83 -46.57
CA GLY A 307 -3.60 9.89 -47.45
C GLY A 307 -2.09 9.95 -47.60
N ASP A 308 -1.66 10.05 -48.86
CA ASP A 308 -0.28 10.08 -49.35
C ASP A 308 0.72 10.88 -48.49
N VAL A 309 1.92 10.31 -48.39
CA VAL A 309 3.13 10.94 -47.88
C VAL A 309 3.57 12.06 -48.82
N ASP A 310 3.55 13.30 -48.34
CA ASP A 310 4.48 14.32 -48.81
C ASP A 310 5.08 15.12 -47.65
N ALA A 311 6.40 15.26 -47.72
CA ALA A 311 7.26 15.80 -46.69
C ALA A 311 7.05 17.31 -46.49
N VAL A 312 6.83 17.73 -45.25
CA VAL A 312 7.06 19.13 -44.84
C VAL A 312 7.77 19.15 -43.49
N GLU A 313 8.89 19.88 -43.48
CA GLU A 313 9.81 20.10 -42.37
C GLU A 313 9.11 20.70 -41.13
N VAL A 314 9.39 20.14 -39.94
CA VAL A 314 8.93 20.68 -38.65
C VAL A 314 10.05 21.49 -38.02
N GLU A 315 9.88 22.82 -38.00
CA GLU A 315 10.66 23.70 -37.14
C GLU A 315 10.34 23.45 -35.66
N ASN A 316 11.37 23.08 -34.90
CA ASN A 316 11.34 22.95 -33.46
C ASN A 316 11.08 24.31 -32.79
N HIS A 317 10.01 24.42 -32.02
CA HIS A 317 9.93 25.40 -30.92
C HIS A 317 9.71 24.69 -29.60
N ALA A 318 10.80 24.62 -28.84
CA ALA A 318 10.81 24.30 -27.43
C ALA A 318 10.25 25.46 -26.59
N ALA A 319 9.67 25.10 -25.43
CA ALA A 319 9.57 25.86 -24.17
C ALA A 319 8.14 26.13 -23.66
N ARG A 320 7.73 25.42 -22.60
CA ARG A 320 7.60 25.93 -21.20
C ARG A 320 6.95 24.91 -20.28
#